data_AF-A0A1R3INQ1-F1
#
_entry.id   AF-A0A1R3INQ1-F1
#
_cell.length_a   1.000
_cell.length_b   1.000
_cell.length_c   1.000
_cell.angle_alpha   90.00
_cell.angle_beta   90.00
_cell.angle_gamma   90.00
#
_symmetry.space_group_name_H-M   'P 1'
#
loop_
_entity.id
_entity.type
_entity.pdbx_description
1 polymer ?
#
loop_
_entity_poly.entity_id
_entity_poly.type
_entity_poly.pdbx_seq_one_letter_code
_entity_poly.pdbx_strand_id
1 'polypeptide(L)'
;MDSIHKLINILLPPITILLLLFFLPPYLVFKTLSYIIRSVCSENVAGKVVLITGASSGIGEHLAYQYARRGARLGLVARREDRLCAVADKCGQLGSPDVIAIPADVSKQEDCKRFVGKGVNYFGQ
;
A
#
# COMPACT_ATOMS: atom_id res chain seq x y z
N MET A 1 -21.03 32.90 36.04
CA MET A 1 -20.67 31.84 35.06
C MET A 1 -21.26 32.15 33.67
N ASP A 2 -22.50 32.62 33.58
CA ASP A 2 -23.17 32.88 32.28
C ASP A 2 -22.52 33.94 31.38
N SER A 3 -21.95 35.01 31.94
CA SER A 3 -21.30 36.06 31.15
C SER A 3 -20.01 35.60 30.48
N ILE A 4 -19.29 34.66 31.10
CA ILE A 4 -18.07 34.06 30.54
C ILE A 4 -18.44 33.15 29.36
N HIS A 5 -19.48 32.33 29.50
CA HIS A 5 -19.95 31.47 28.42
C HIS A 5 -20.47 32.26 27.21
N LYS A 6 -21.20 33.36 27.42
CA LYS A 6 -21.62 34.27 26.33
C LYS A 6 -20.41 34.89 25.64
N LEU A 7 -19.42 35.35 26.39
CA LEU A 7 -18.20 35.92 25.81
C LEU A 7 -17.43 34.90 24.97
N ILE A 8 -17.22 33.69 25.49
CA ILE A 8 -16.55 32.59 24.78
C ILE A 8 -17.31 32.24 23.49
N ASN A 9 -18.64 32.08 23.54
CA ASN A 9 -19.42 31.73 22.34
C ASN A 9 -19.43 32.81 21.26
N ILE A 10 -19.21 34.08 21.63
CA ILE A 10 -19.10 35.18 20.67
C ILE A 10 -17.69 35.29 20.09
N LEU A 11 -16.65 35.08 20.90
CA LEU A 11 -15.25 35.20 20.47
C LEU A 11 -14.68 33.95 19.79
N LEU A 12 -15.14 32.76 20.19
CA LEU A 12 -14.59 31.50 19.70
C LEU A 12 -14.80 31.32 18.19
N PRO A 13 -15.98 31.57 17.59
CA PRO A 13 -16.19 31.43 16.15
C PRO A 13 -15.29 32.31 15.26
N PRO A 14 -15.13 33.63 15.49
CA PRO A 14 -14.24 34.43 14.66
C PRO A 14 -12.77 34.05 14.86
N ILE A 15 -12.36 33.67 16.07
CA ILE A 15 -10.99 33.18 16.32
C ILE A 15 -10.73 31.87 15.57
N THR A 16 -11.66 30.91 15.61
CA THR A 16 -11.49 29.64 14.89
C THR A 16 -11.49 29.83 13.39
N ILE A 17 -12.33 30.73 12.85
CA ILE A 17 -12.31 31.09 11.43
C ILE A 17 -10.96 31.71 11.04
N LEU A 18 -10.43 32.64 11.85
CA LEU A 18 -9.13 33.26 11.57
C LEU A 18 -7.99 32.24 11.63
N LEU A 19 -8.00 31.36 12.63
CA LEU A 19 -7.05 30.25 12.74
C LEU A 19 -7.14 29.31 11.53
N LEU A 20 -8.34 28.92 11.11
CA LEU A 20 -8.53 28.08 9.93
C LEU A 20 -8.01 28.78 8.67
N LEU A 21 -8.32 30.06 8.48
CA LEU A 21 -7.83 30.84 7.34
C LEU A 21 -6.31 30.96 7.34
N PHE A 22 -5.67 31.01 8.51
CA PHE A 22 -4.22 31.08 8.61
C PHE A 22 -3.52 29.72 8.46
N PHE A 23 -4.04 28.67 9.08
CA PHE A 23 -3.39 27.36 9.14
C PHE A 23 -3.79 26.40 8.01
N LEU A 24 -5.00 26.52 7.46
CA LEU A 24 -5.47 25.64 6.39
C LEU A 24 -4.66 25.81 5.09
N PRO A 25 -4.35 27.02 4.59
CA PRO A 25 -3.60 27.16 3.34
C PRO A 25 -2.18 26.57 3.43
N PRO A 26 -1.35 26.86 4.46
CA PRO A 26 -0.07 26.20 4.65
C PRO A 26 -0.18 24.68 4.79
N TYR A 27 -1.20 24.17 5.50
CA TYR A 27 -1.45 22.73 5.61
C TYR A 27 -1.77 22.09 4.26
N LEU A 28 -2.61 22.74 3.43
CA LEU A 28 -2.94 22.25 2.09
C LEU A 28 -1.72 22.28 1.15
N VAL A 29 -0.90 23.33 1.21
CA VAL A 29 0.37 23.41 0.48
C VAL A 29 1.30 22.29 0.93
N PHE A 30 1.50 22.11 2.24
CA PHE A 30 2.33 21.04 2.79
C PHE A 30 1.83 19.65 2.39
N LYS A 31 0.52 19.41 2.44
CA LYS A 31 -0.10 18.14 2.05
C LYS A 31 0.09 17.86 0.57
N THR A 32 -0.08 18.89 -0.27
CA THR A 32 0.12 18.79 -1.73
C THR A 32 1.59 18.54 -2.05
N LEU A 33 2.50 19.27 -1.40
CA LEU A 33 3.94 19.09 -1.56
C LEU A 33 4.39 17.69 -1.11
N SER A 34 3.92 17.23 0.06
CA SER A 34 4.20 15.88 0.56
C SER A 34 3.65 14.81 -0.36
N TYR A 35 2.46 15.02 -0.95
CA TYR A 35 1.89 14.12 -1.94
C TYR A 35 2.75 14.06 -3.21
N ILE A 36 3.21 15.20 -3.72
CA ILE A 36 4.09 15.28 -4.90
C ILE A 36 5.42 14.58 -4.62
N ILE A 37 6.09 14.92 -3.50
CA ILE A 37 7.37 14.30 -3.12
C ILE A 37 7.21 12.77 -3.03
N ARG A 38 6.14 12.29 -2.40
CA ARG A 38 5.86 10.86 -2.28
C ARG A 38 5.48 10.18 -3.60
N SER A 39 4.96 10.94 -4.56
CA SER A 39 4.69 10.45 -5.91
C SER A 39 5.95 10.34 -6.77
N VAL A 40 6.99 11.14 -6.49
CA VAL A 40 8.23 11.17 -7.29
C VAL A 40 9.31 10.25 -6.70
N CYS A 41 9.39 10.14 -5.38
CA CYS A 41 10.35 9.24 -4.73
C CYS A 41 9.82 7.81 -4.69
N SER A 42 10.41 6.92 -5.52
CA SER A 42 10.15 5.49 -5.41
C SER A 42 10.82 4.92 -4.16
N GLU A 43 10.06 4.19 -3.34
CA GLU A 43 10.64 3.42 -2.23
C GLU A 43 11.60 2.34 -2.77
N ASN A 44 12.70 2.09 -2.04
CA ASN A 44 13.56 0.95 -2.31
C ASN A 44 12.92 -0.33 -1.74
N VAL A 45 12.61 -1.25 -2.64
CA VAL A 45 11.90 -2.50 -2.35
C VAL A 45 12.78 -3.73 -2.57
N ALA A 46 14.05 -3.53 -2.95
CA ALA A 46 15.00 -4.61 -3.14
C ALA A 46 15.15 -5.41 -1.84
N GLY A 47 15.02 -6.73 -1.93
CA GLY A 47 15.09 -7.67 -0.79
C GLY A 47 13.85 -7.68 0.12
N LYS A 48 12.91 -6.73 -0.01
CA LYS A 48 11.66 -6.75 0.75
C LYS A 48 10.72 -7.82 0.22
N VAL A 49 9.91 -8.39 1.10
CA VAL A 49 8.80 -9.28 0.70
C VAL A 49 7.56 -8.46 0.39
N VAL A 50 6.99 -8.69 -0.80
CA VAL A 50 5.77 -8.05 -1.26
C VAL A 50 4.76 -9.15 -1.61
N LEU A 51 3.60 -9.09 -0.95
CA LEU A 51 2.48 -9.98 -1.21
C LEU A 51 1.50 -9.32 -2.18
N ILE A 52 1.19 -9.96 -3.30
CA ILE A 52 0.34 -9.42 -4.36
C ILE A 52 -0.85 -10.33 -4.58
N THR A 53 -2.05 -9.81 -4.35
CA THR A 53 -3.32 -10.48 -4.65
C THR A 53 -3.77 -10.21 -6.07
N GLY A 54 -4.52 -11.15 -6.64
CA GLY A 54 -4.97 -11.03 -8.04
C GLY A 54 -3.82 -11.06 -9.04
N ALA A 55 -2.67 -11.64 -8.69
CA ALA A 55 -1.43 -11.54 -9.47
C ALA A 55 -1.47 -12.29 -10.82
N SER A 56 -2.48 -13.11 -11.08
CA SER A 56 -2.56 -13.94 -12.32
C SER A 56 -2.98 -13.19 -13.60
N SER A 57 -3.31 -11.89 -13.54
CA SER A 57 -3.59 -11.08 -14.73
C SER A 57 -3.70 -9.58 -14.44
N GLY A 58 -3.58 -8.76 -15.47
CA GLY A 58 -3.98 -7.35 -15.43
C GLY A 58 -3.09 -6.53 -14.50
N ILE A 59 -3.70 -5.71 -13.63
CA ILE A 59 -2.94 -4.81 -12.75
C ILE A 59 -2.03 -5.60 -11.81
N GLY A 60 -2.52 -6.68 -11.19
CA GLY A 60 -1.72 -7.48 -10.26
C GLY A 60 -0.51 -8.14 -10.91
N GLU A 61 -0.66 -8.61 -12.15
CA GLU A 61 0.43 -9.17 -12.95
C GLU A 61 1.49 -8.10 -13.26
N HIS A 62 1.08 -6.95 -13.81
CA HIS A 62 2.03 -5.87 -14.12
C HIS A 62 2.70 -5.32 -12.86
N LEU A 63 1.99 -5.28 -11.73
CA LEU A 63 2.54 -4.90 -10.45
C LEU A 63 3.64 -5.87 -10.02
N ALA A 64 3.39 -7.18 -10.13
CA ALA A 64 4.39 -8.21 -9.84
C ALA A 64 5.66 -8.03 -10.70
N TYR A 65 5.51 -7.77 -11.99
CA TYR A 65 6.63 -7.50 -12.89
C TYR A 65 7.43 -6.24 -12.50
N GLN A 66 6.77 -5.17 -12.07
CA GLN A 66 7.45 -3.94 -11.65
C GLN A 66 8.20 -4.12 -10.33
N TYR A 67 7.64 -4.84 -9.36
CA TYR A 67 8.35 -5.15 -8.12
C TYR A 67 9.49 -6.14 -8.35
N ALA A 68 9.33 -7.12 -9.25
CA ALA A 68 10.39 -8.03 -9.66
C ALA A 68 11.60 -7.29 -10.24
N ARG A 69 11.37 -6.34 -11.17
CA ARG A 69 12.43 -5.49 -11.75
C ARG A 69 13.17 -4.65 -10.70
N ARG A 70 12.54 -4.38 -9.57
CA ARG A 70 13.11 -3.63 -8.44
C ARG A 70 13.74 -4.54 -7.38
N GLY A 71 13.85 -5.85 -7.64
CA GLY A 71 14.53 -6.81 -6.77
C GLY A 71 13.76 -7.21 -5.52
N ALA A 72 12.44 -7.00 -5.48
CA ALA A 72 11.61 -7.48 -4.37
C ALA A 72 11.46 -9.01 -4.42
N ARG A 73 11.29 -9.66 -3.26
CA ARG A 73 10.85 -11.06 -3.14
C ARG A 73 9.33 -11.09 -3.17
N LEU A 74 8.71 -12.02 -3.91
CA LEU A 74 7.29 -11.92 -4.24
C LEU A 74 6.47 -13.13 -3.79
N GLY A 75 5.42 -12.87 -3.00
CA GLY A 75 4.35 -13.85 -2.75
C GLY A 75 3.13 -13.52 -3.59
N LEU A 76 2.80 -14.37 -4.56
CA LEU A 76 1.73 -14.12 -5.51
C LEU A 76 0.52 -15.01 -5.20
N VAL A 77 -0.68 -14.43 -5.15
CA VAL A 77 -1.94 -15.19 -4.94
C VAL A 77 -2.99 -14.87 -5.99
N ALA A 78 -3.61 -15.91 -6.53
CA ALA A 78 -4.80 -15.86 -7.36
C ALA A 78 -5.45 -17.25 -7.45
N ARG A 79 -6.63 -17.33 -8.06
CA ARG A 79 -7.38 -18.60 -8.22
C ARG A 79 -6.88 -19.48 -9.37
N ARG A 80 -6.31 -18.89 -10.43
CA ARG A 80 -5.88 -19.61 -11.63
C ARG A 80 -4.40 -19.95 -11.52
N GLU A 81 -4.11 -21.19 -11.16
CA GLU A 81 -2.75 -21.68 -10.89
C GLU A 81 -1.82 -21.56 -12.10
N ASP A 82 -2.21 -22.06 -13.27
CA ASP A 82 -1.35 -22.04 -14.48
C ASP A 82 -0.86 -20.63 -14.82
N ARG A 83 -1.77 -19.65 -14.76
CA ARG A 83 -1.43 -18.24 -15.01
C ARG A 83 -0.57 -17.66 -13.90
N LEU A 84 -0.83 -18.02 -12.66
CA LEU A 84 -0.06 -17.53 -11.51
C LEU A 84 1.39 -18.04 -11.58
N CYS A 85 1.59 -19.30 -11.95
CA CYS A 85 2.92 -19.90 -12.16
C CYS A 85 3.65 -19.20 -13.30
N ALA A 86 3.00 -18.96 -14.44
CA ALA A 86 3.60 -18.22 -15.55
C ALA A 86 4.05 -16.81 -15.16
N VAL A 87 3.25 -16.10 -14.35
CA VAL A 87 3.63 -14.79 -13.81
C VAL A 87 4.81 -14.90 -12.85
N ALA A 88 4.83 -15.92 -11.97
CA ALA A 88 5.92 -16.16 -11.04
C ALA A 88 7.25 -16.42 -11.75
N ASP A 89 7.25 -17.30 -12.76
CA ASP A 89 8.42 -17.59 -13.60
C ASP A 89 8.92 -16.32 -14.28
N LYS A 90 7.99 -15.53 -14.83
CA LYS A 90 8.34 -14.27 -15.48
C LYS A 90 8.92 -13.26 -14.51
N CYS A 91 8.43 -13.20 -13.26
CA CYS A 91 9.00 -12.35 -12.21
C CYS A 91 10.43 -12.75 -11.87
N GLY A 92 10.72 -14.05 -11.76
CA GLY A 92 12.09 -14.55 -11.58
C GLY A 92 13.03 -14.08 -12.71
N GLN A 93 12.59 -14.21 -13.97
CA GLN A 93 13.34 -13.73 -15.14
C GLN A 93 13.56 -12.21 -15.15
N LEU A 94 12.64 -11.44 -14.56
CA LEU A 94 12.69 -9.98 -14.54
C LEU A 94 13.58 -9.40 -13.42
N GLY A 95 14.11 -10.23 -12.52
CA GLY A 95 15.04 -9.82 -11.47
C GLY A 95 14.55 -10.01 -10.04
N SER A 96 13.40 -10.66 -9.83
CA SER A 96 12.97 -11.05 -8.49
C SER A 96 13.94 -12.09 -7.92
N PRO A 97 14.54 -11.89 -6.72
CA PRO A 97 15.45 -12.87 -6.13
C PRO A 97 14.75 -14.17 -5.72
N ASP A 98 13.45 -14.09 -5.41
CA ASP A 98 12.68 -15.19 -4.86
C ASP A 98 11.18 -14.96 -5.13
N VAL A 99 10.44 -16.00 -5.52
CA VAL A 99 9.01 -15.89 -5.87
C VAL A 99 8.28 -17.17 -5.46
N ILE A 100 7.17 -17.02 -4.73
CA ILE A 100 6.26 -18.12 -4.42
C ILE A 100 4.87 -17.84 -4.97
N ALA A 101 4.33 -18.78 -5.75
CA ALA A 101 2.95 -18.78 -6.21
C ALA A 101 2.08 -19.60 -5.23
N ILE A 102 1.01 -19.00 -4.73
CA ILE A 102 0.09 -19.64 -3.78
C ILE A 102 -1.33 -19.54 -4.36
N PRO A 103 -1.83 -20.57 -5.05
CA PRO A 103 -3.20 -20.60 -5.51
C PRO A 103 -4.18 -20.56 -4.33
N ALA A 104 -5.03 -19.54 -4.29
CA ALA A 104 -6.03 -19.38 -3.24
C ALA A 104 -7.16 -18.41 -3.65
N ASP A 105 -8.27 -18.51 -2.94
CA ASP A 105 -9.42 -17.63 -3.09
C ASP A 105 -9.49 -16.62 -1.93
N VAL A 106 -9.16 -15.36 -2.22
CA VAL A 106 -9.14 -14.28 -1.21
C VAL A 106 -10.54 -13.91 -0.66
N SER A 107 -11.62 -14.46 -1.22
CA SER A 107 -12.96 -14.35 -0.62
C SER A 107 -13.14 -15.25 0.61
N LYS A 108 -12.27 -16.24 0.81
CA LYS A 108 -12.29 -17.17 1.95
C LYS A 108 -11.27 -16.74 2.99
N GLN A 109 -11.69 -16.56 4.23
CA GLN A 109 -10.81 -16.07 5.30
C GLN A 109 -9.67 -17.05 5.59
N GLU A 110 -9.94 -18.35 5.50
CA GLU A 110 -8.97 -19.43 5.73
C GLU A 110 -7.86 -19.40 4.67
N ASP A 111 -8.21 -19.10 3.42
CA ASP A 111 -7.28 -18.96 2.31
C ASP A 111 -6.38 -17.73 2.49
N CYS A 112 -6.93 -16.61 2.97
CA CYS A 112 -6.15 -15.43 3.32
C CYS A 112 -5.13 -15.73 4.44
N LYS A 113 -5.57 -16.41 5.51
CA LYS A 113 -4.69 -16.84 6.60
C LYS A 113 -3.59 -17.77 6.10
N ARG A 114 -3.95 -18.74 5.25
CA ARG A 114 -2.99 -19.68 4.65
C ARG A 114 -1.99 -18.97 3.74
N PHE A 115 -2.42 -18.00 2.94
CA PHE A 115 -1.56 -17.23 2.05
C PHE A 115 -0.49 -16.47 2.84
N VAL A 116 -0.92 -15.69 3.85
CA VAL A 116 0.01 -14.93 4.71
C VAL A 116 0.93 -15.88 5.47
N GLY A 117 0.38 -16.95 6.09
CA GLY A 117 1.17 -17.92 6.85
C GLY A 117 2.22 -18.64 5.99
N LYS A 118 1.88 -19.03 4.77
CA LYS A 118 2.85 -19.58 3.80
C LYS A 118 3.92 -18.55 3.43
N GLY A 119 3.54 -17.29 3.23
CA GLY A 119 4.49 -16.20 2.97
C GLY A 119 5.51 -16.04 4.10
N VAL A 120 5.04 -15.94 5.34
CA VAL A 120 5.90 -15.82 6.53
C VAL A 120 6.81 -17.04 6.66
N ASN A 121 6.28 -18.25 6.54
CA ASN A 121 7.07 -19.48 6.67
C ASN A 121 8.13 -19.62 5.56
N TYR A 122 7.82 -19.18 4.35
CA TYR A 122 8.71 -19.30 3.21
C TYR A 122 9.81 -18.22 3.22
N PHE A 123 9.46 -16.98 3.54
CA PHE A 123 10.38 -15.86 3.47
C PHE A 123 11.10 -15.53 4.78
N GLY A 124 10.56 -15.98 5.92
CA GLY A 124 11.09 -15.75 7.27
C GLY A 124 10.76 -14.38 7.87
N GLN A 125 9.81 -13.63 7.29
CA GLN A 125 9.40 -12.28 7.72
C GLN A 125 7.92 -12.01 7.44
#